data_AF-K0C621-F1
#
_entry.id   AF-K0C621-F1
#
_cell.length_a   1.000
_cell.length_b   1.000
_cell.length_c   1.000
_cell.angle_alpha   90.00
_cell.angle_beta   90.00
_cell.angle_gamma   90.00
#
_symmetry.space_group_name_H-M   'P 1'
#
loop_
_entity.id
_entity.type
_entity.pdbx_description
1 polymer ?
#
loop_
_entity_poly.entity_id
_entity_poly.type
_entity_poly.pdbx_seq_one_letter_code
_entity_poly.pdbx_strand_id
1 'polypeptide(L)'
;MKPSLLLLPLAAALLATGCASQQTTTMDSSADNQRLQQLEQENQQLRAQLGNEQPAPASQAPDLLPPNAKPGHCYARVVIPETYKTEMERVMVSAEDTKLTTTPARYETVQERVLVREATTKLITKPAEYRTVSEQVLVRPAYTTWKKGRGPIERIDQATGEIMCLVEVPAEYKTVQRKELVQPERVEEVAIPAEYKTIEVVKQVAPPQTHKQVIPAQYRDVPKQVKVTNADMEWREILCETNTTPDVVRRLQQALKNEGYDPTWVDGVYGSRTRAAVIAYQKDNNLPSGQLTMRTLNELGVKL
;
A
#
# COMPACT_ATOMS: atom_id res chain seq x y z
N MET A 1 -93.36 28.44 -0.97
CA MET A 1 -93.01 29.32 0.18
C MET A 1 -91.49 29.47 0.21
N LYS A 2 -91.03 30.73 0.32
CA LYS A 2 -89.63 31.24 0.43
C LYS A 2 -88.82 30.57 1.59
N PRO A 3 -87.50 30.83 1.77
CA PRO A 3 -86.35 30.78 0.83
C PRO A 3 -84.99 30.36 1.50
N SER A 4 -83.86 30.54 0.78
CA SER A 4 -82.47 30.79 1.28
C SER A 4 -81.65 29.57 1.79
N LEU A 5 -80.34 29.37 1.54
CA LEU A 5 -79.21 30.30 1.38
C LEU A 5 -77.99 29.58 0.72
N LEU A 6 -77.49 30.11 -0.41
CA LEU A 6 -76.07 30.43 -0.78
C LEU A 6 -74.86 29.61 -0.25
N LEU A 7 -74.03 29.04 -1.15
CA LEU A 7 -72.66 29.47 -1.57
C LEU A 7 -71.85 28.35 -2.30
N LEU A 8 -70.90 28.79 -3.15
CA LEU A 8 -70.32 28.19 -4.37
C LEU A 8 -69.17 27.15 -4.20
N PRO A 9 -68.78 26.42 -5.27
CA PRO A 9 -67.75 25.37 -5.32
C PRO A 9 -66.41 25.83 -5.97
N LEU A 10 -65.35 25.01 -5.91
CA LEU A 10 -64.33 24.72 -6.97
C LEU A 10 -63.13 23.98 -6.33
N ALA A 11 -62.86 22.71 -6.66
CA ALA A 11 -62.12 22.18 -7.81
C ALA A 11 -60.60 22.08 -7.58
N ALA A 12 -60.14 20.85 -7.38
CA ALA A 12 -58.75 20.44 -7.27
C ALA A 12 -58.13 20.22 -8.65
N ALA A 13 -56.88 20.67 -8.85
CA ALA A 13 -56.08 20.38 -10.04
C ALA A 13 -54.70 19.84 -9.63
N LEU A 14 -54.43 18.59 -10.02
CA LEU A 14 -53.14 17.90 -10.00
C LEU A 14 -52.32 18.32 -11.22
N LEU A 15 -51.04 18.67 -11.03
CA LEU A 15 -50.02 18.60 -12.09
C LEU A 15 -48.69 18.09 -11.55
N ALA A 16 -48.15 17.11 -12.27
CA ALA A 16 -46.90 16.40 -12.02
C ALA A 16 -45.68 17.13 -12.60
N THR A 17 -44.55 17.07 -11.89
CA THR A 17 -43.16 17.28 -12.35
C THR A 17 -42.31 16.39 -11.43
N GLY A 18 -41.45 15.46 -11.86
CA GLY A 18 -40.33 15.57 -12.79
C GLY A 18 -39.04 15.33 -11.97
N CYS A 19 -38.54 14.09 -11.88
CA CYS A 19 -37.29 13.79 -11.17
C CYS A 19 -36.08 14.22 -12.02
N ALA A 20 -35.39 15.27 -11.59
CA ALA A 20 -34.07 15.65 -12.10
C ALA A 20 -32.99 15.11 -11.16
N SER A 21 -32.17 14.18 -11.66
CA SER A 21 -30.96 13.71 -10.97
C SER A 21 -29.87 14.78 -11.02
N GLN A 22 -29.59 15.44 -9.90
CA GLN A 22 -28.40 16.28 -9.74
C GLN A 22 -27.29 15.45 -9.08
N GLN A 23 -26.28 15.11 -9.88
CA GLN A 23 -24.97 14.73 -9.38
C GLN A 23 -24.38 15.93 -8.62
N THR A 24 -24.28 15.79 -7.30
CA THR A 24 -23.56 16.73 -6.44
C THR A 24 -22.08 16.40 -6.52
N THR A 25 -21.33 17.20 -7.28
CA THR A 25 -19.90 17.40 -7.04
C THR A 25 -19.76 18.10 -5.69
N THR A 26 -19.60 17.33 -4.61
CA THR A 26 -19.07 17.88 -3.36
C THR A 26 -17.59 18.14 -3.61
N MET A 27 -17.27 19.31 -4.16
CA MET A 27 -15.98 19.93 -3.92
C MET A 27 -15.85 20.09 -2.40
N ASP A 28 -14.71 19.64 -1.87
CA ASP A 28 -14.37 19.56 -0.46
C ASP A 28 -14.20 20.98 0.13
N SER A 29 -15.32 21.68 0.26
CA SER A 29 -15.41 23.05 0.77
C SER A 29 -14.96 23.16 2.23
N SER A 30 -14.80 22.04 2.94
CA SER A 30 -14.26 21.98 4.29
C SER A 30 -12.77 22.29 4.32
N ALA A 31 -11.99 21.62 3.47
CA ALA A 31 -10.53 21.80 3.43
C ALA A 31 -10.15 23.21 2.94
N ASP A 32 -10.87 23.73 1.94
CA ASP A 32 -10.63 25.08 1.40
C ASP A 32 -11.04 26.18 2.39
N ASN A 33 -12.14 26.01 3.13
CA ASN A 33 -12.53 26.96 4.19
C ASN A 33 -11.54 26.96 5.36
N GLN A 34 -10.98 25.80 5.72
CA GLN A 34 -9.92 25.70 6.73
C GLN A 34 -8.63 26.40 6.26
N ARG A 35 -8.27 26.24 4.98
CA ARG A 35 -7.14 26.93 4.37
C ARG A 35 -7.31 28.45 4.39
N LEU A 36 -8.52 28.95 4.12
CA LEU A 36 -8.83 30.38 4.17
C LEU A 36 -8.67 30.96 5.58
N GLN A 37 -9.22 30.29 6.59
CA GLN A 37 -9.10 30.71 7.99
C GLN A 37 -7.64 30.73 8.46
N GLN A 38 -6.84 29.75 8.03
CA GLN A 38 -5.42 29.70 8.35
C GLN A 38 -4.64 30.85 7.72
N LEU A 39 -4.91 31.18 6.45
CA LEU A 39 -4.27 32.31 5.76
C LEU A 39 -4.68 33.67 6.34
N GLU A 40 -5.91 33.80 6.82
CA GLU A 40 -6.38 35.01 7.51
C GLU A 40 -5.67 35.19 8.87
N GLN A 41 -5.51 34.11 9.63
CA GLN A 41 -4.75 34.14 10.89
C GLN A 41 -3.26 34.46 10.64
N GLU A 42 -2.66 33.87 9.62
CA GLU A 42 -1.29 34.16 9.22
C GLU A 42 -1.13 35.62 8.80
N ASN A 43 -2.04 36.16 7.98
CA ASN A 43 -2.04 37.59 7.62
C ASN A 43 -2.20 38.52 8.83
N GLN A 44 -3.04 38.15 9.80
CA GLN A 44 -3.20 38.91 11.04
C GLN A 44 -1.91 38.89 11.87
N GLN A 45 -1.23 37.75 11.95
CA GLN A 45 0.05 37.63 12.64
C GLN A 45 1.15 38.43 11.96
N LEU A 46 1.26 38.38 10.63
CA LEU A 46 2.20 39.19 9.87
C LEU A 46 1.95 40.68 10.04
N ARG A 47 0.68 41.11 10.04
CA ARG A 47 0.31 42.51 10.32
C ARG A 47 0.69 42.96 11.73
N ALA A 48 0.55 42.08 12.73
CA ALA A 48 0.99 42.35 14.09
C ALA A 48 2.52 42.43 14.21
N GLN A 49 3.25 41.60 13.44
CA GLN A 49 4.72 41.65 13.38
C GLN A 49 5.22 42.93 12.71
N LEU A 50 4.63 43.31 11.58
CA LEU A 50 4.94 44.57 10.87
C LEU A 50 4.54 45.80 11.69
N GLY A 51 3.53 45.70 12.56
CA GLY A 51 3.14 46.76 13.49
C GLY A 51 4.09 46.93 14.68
N ASN A 52 4.99 45.96 14.91
CA ASN A 52 5.98 45.97 15.98
C ASN A 52 7.40 46.33 15.49
N GLU A 53 7.55 46.68 14.20
CA GLU A 53 8.69 47.44 13.73
C GLU A 53 8.59 48.85 14.31
N GLN A 54 9.26 48.99 15.46
CA GLN A 54 9.56 50.27 16.07
C GLN A 54 10.03 51.24 14.98
N PRO A 55 9.42 52.44 14.82
CA PRO A 55 9.95 53.42 13.88
C PRO A 55 11.42 53.61 14.23
N ALA A 56 12.28 53.47 13.21
CA ALA A 56 13.72 53.64 13.33
C ALA A 56 14.02 54.82 14.26
N PRO A 57 14.96 54.69 15.22
CA PRO A 57 15.24 55.76 16.15
C PRO A 57 15.49 57.06 15.37
N ALA A 58 14.67 58.06 15.64
CA ALA A 58 14.81 59.42 15.13
C ALA A 58 16.04 60.07 15.80
N SER A 59 17.22 59.60 15.44
CA SER A 59 18.49 60.13 15.93
C SER A 59 19.63 59.84 14.96
N GLN A 60 19.40 60.07 13.68
CA GLN A 60 20.44 60.40 12.72
C GLN A 60 19.78 61.41 11.79
N ALA A 61 20.15 62.69 11.89
CA ALA A 61 20.01 63.55 10.72
C ALA A 61 20.63 62.74 9.56
N PRO A 62 19.95 62.56 8.42
CA PRO A 62 20.60 61.95 7.27
C PRO A 62 21.91 62.71 7.10
N ASP A 63 23.00 61.99 6.83
CA ASP A 63 24.33 62.54 6.60
C ASP A 63 24.24 63.47 5.37
N LEU A 64 23.71 64.68 5.59
CA LEU A 64 23.31 65.64 4.56
C LEU A 64 24.53 66.15 3.81
N LEU A 65 25.71 65.96 4.41
CA LEU A 65 27.00 66.33 3.89
C LEU A 65 27.90 65.09 3.83
N PRO A 66 28.79 64.99 2.84
CA PRO A 66 29.79 63.94 2.78
C PRO A 66 30.72 64.02 4.01
N PRO A 67 31.02 62.89 4.68
CA PRO A 67 31.76 62.90 5.94
C PRO A 67 33.22 63.37 5.83
N ASN A 68 33.80 63.40 4.62
CA ASN A 68 35.19 63.81 4.37
C ASN A 68 35.32 64.66 3.09
N ALA A 69 34.57 65.76 2.98
CA ALA A 69 34.71 66.67 1.84
C ALA A 69 36.06 67.40 1.82
N LYS A 70 36.73 67.35 0.66
CA LYS A 70 37.96 68.11 0.40
C LYS A 70 37.62 69.46 -0.26
N PRO A 71 38.30 70.56 0.12
CA PRO A 71 38.15 71.85 -0.56
C PRO A 71 38.44 71.74 -2.07
N GLY A 72 37.56 72.31 -2.90
CA GLY A 72 37.70 72.27 -4.36
C GLY A 72 37.14 71.01 -5.05
N HIS A 73 36.61 70.05 -4.29
CA HIS A 73 36.00 68.83 -4.82
C HIS A 73 34.47 68.85 -4.63
N CYS A 74 33.75 68.24 -5.57
CA CYS A 74 32.29 68.15 -5.54
C CYS A 74 31.87 66.71 -5.27
N TYR A 75 30.81 66.55 -4.49
CA TYR A 75 30.33 65.23 -4.07
C TYR A 75 28.83 65.12 -4.32
N ALA A 76 28.39 63.92 -4.70
CA ALA A 76 26.98 63.59 -4.76
C ALA A 76 26.75 62.16 -4.24
N ARG A 77 25.55 61.91 -3.73
CA ARG A 77 25.11 60.54 -3.44
C ARG A 77 24.80 59.83 -4.74
N VAL A 78 25.52 58.74 -4.99
CA VAL A 78 25.38 57.92 -6.19
C VAL A 78 25.00 56.50 -5.81
N VAL A 79 24.25 55.83 -6.68
CA VAL A 79 23.74 54.49 -6.44
C VAL A 79 24.83 53.47 -6.76
N ILE A 80 25.28 52.74 -5.75
CA ILE A 80 26.14 51.57 -5.89
C ILE A 80 25.24 50.38 -6.20
N PRO A 81 25.47 49.65 -7.32
CA PRO A 81 24.63 48.53 -7.68
C PRO A 81 24.74 47.38 -6.67
N GLU A 82 23.68 46.61 -6.55
CA GLU A 82 23.71 45.34 -5.80
C GLU A 82 24.65 44.33 -6.47
N THR A 83 25.32 43.50 -5.67
CA THR A 83 26.25 42.49 -6.15
C THR A 83 25.70 41.09 -5.94
N TYR A 84 25.99 40.19 -6.88
CA TYR A 84 25.59 38.79 -6.83
C TYR A 84 26.81 37.88 -6.86
N LYS A 85 26.70 36.73 -6.20
CA LYS A 85 27.64 35.63 -6.34
C LYS A 85 26.90 34.38 -6.80
N THR A 86 27.61 33.53 -7.52
CA THR A 86 27.08 32.23 -7.93
C THR A 86 27.44 31.20 -6.86
N GLU A 87 26.43 30.61 -6.23
CA GLU A 87 26.59 29.49 -5.31
C GLU A 87 25.96 28.23 -5.89
N MET A 88 26.58 27.08 -5.64
CA MET A 88 26.03 25.79 -6.04
C MET A 88 25.01 25.34 -5.00
N GLU A 89 23.74 25.31 -5.38
CA GLU A 89 22.65 24.80 -4.55
C GLU A 89 22.37 23.34 -4.90
N ARG A 90 22.46 22.46 -3.90
CA ARG A 90 22.10 21.05 -4.07
C ARG A 90 20.58 20.89 -4.02
N VAL A 91 19.97 20.61 -5.15
CA VAL A 91 18.53 20.39 -5.25
C VAL A 91 18.22 18.90 -5.42
N MET A 92 17.16 18.44 -4.74
CA MET A 92 16.63 17.09 -4.91
C MET A 92 15.88 17.03 -6.24
N VAL A 93 16.34 16.18 -7.16
CA VAL A 93 15.74 16.00 -8.49
C VAL A 93 14.64 14.95 -8.44
N SER A 94 14.86 13.90 -7.65
CA SER A 94 13.86 12.86 -7.39
C SER A 94 13.98 12.40 -5.95
N ALA A 95 12.83 12.23 -5.29
CA ALA A 95 12.77 11.69 -3.95
C ALA A 95 13.13 10.19 -3.94
N GLU A 96 13.37 9.65 -2.75
CA GLU A 96 13.45 8.21 -2.56
C GLU A 96 12.10 7.59 -2.93
N ASP A 97 12.15 6.51 -3.70
CA ASP A 97 10.96 5.76 -4.11
C ASP A 97 11.20 4.26 -3.91
N THR A 98 10.13 3.47 -3.91
CA THR A 98 10.19 2.03 -3.69
C THR A 98 9.44 1.30 -4.77
N LYS A 99 10.17 0.50 -5.56
CA LYS A 99 9.58 -0.37 -6.57
C LYS A 99 9.22 -1.71 -5.95
N LEU A 100 7.93 -2.01 -5.93
CA LEU A 100 7.40 -3.30 -5.48
C LEU A 100 7.25 -4.23 -6.69
N THR A 101 7.93 -5.38 -6.64
CA THR A 101 7.78 -6.45 -7.63
C THR A 101 7.17 -7.66 -6.95
N THR A 102 6.02 -8.11 -7.46
CA THR A 102 5.28 -9.26 -6.89
C THR A 102 5.55 -10.52 -7.71
N THR A 103 6.12 -11.53 -7.07
CA THR A 103 6.21 -12.89 -7.60
C THR A 103 4.94 -13.65 -7.21
N PRO A 104 4.16 -14.20 -8.16
CA PRO A 104 2.91 -14.89 -7.86
C PRO A 104 3.14 -16.22 -7.13
N ALA A 105 2.08 -16.73 -6.50
CA ALA A 105 2.09 -18.04 -5.87
C ALA A 105 2.30 -19.16 -6.89
N ARG A 106 3.06 -20.19 -6.50
CA ARG A 106 3.25 -21.41 -7.29
C ARG A 106 2.42 -22.55 -6.73
N TYR A 107 1.73 -23.25 -7.62
CA TYR A 107 0.88 -24.39 -7.30
C TYR A 107 1.35 -25.63 -8.06
N GLU A 108 1.27 -26.78 -7.40
CA GLU A 108 1.58 -28.08 -8.00
C GLU A 108 0.50 -29.10 -7.66
N THR A 109 0.21 -29.99 -8.62
CA THR A 109 -0.74 -31.07 -8.43
C THR A 109 -0.04 -32.25 -7.77
N VAL A 110 -0.45 -32.60 -6.56
CA VAL A 110 0.11 -33.70 -5.78
C VAL A 110 -0.94 -34.78 -5.60
N GLN A 111 -0.54 -36.04 -5.80
CA GLN A 111 -1.40 -37.20 -5.51
C GLN A 111 -1.42 -37.47 -4.00
N GLU A 112 -2.61 -37.39 -3.40
CA GLU A 112 -2.82 -37.66 -1.98
C GLU A 112 -3.78 -38.85 -1.81
N ARG A 113 -3.40 -39.81 -0.96
CA ARG A 113 -4.26 -40.95 -0.62
C ARG A 113 -5.20 -40.54 0.51
N VAL A 114 -6.48 -40.44 0.20
CA VAL A 114 -7.52 -40.12 1.18
C VAL A 114 -8.24 -41.40 1.58
N LEU A 115 -8.46 -41.57 2.88
CA LEU A 115 -9.26 -42.65 3.45
C LEU A 115 -10.73 -42.43 3.06
N VAL A 116 -11.31 -43.36 2.29
CA VAL A 116 -12.71 -43.29 1.87
C VAL A 116 -13.60 -44.09 2.81
N ARG A 117 -13.11 -45.25 3.27
CA ARG A 117 -13.79 -46.11 4.23
C ARG A 117 -12.78 -46.69 5.20
N GLU A 118 -13.07 -46.56 6.49
CA GLU A 118 -12.25 -47.14 7.55
C GLU A 118 -12.29 -48.67 7.54
N ALA A 119 -11.25 -49.30 8.10
CA ALA A 119 -11.21 -50.74 8.26
C ALA A 119 -12.28 -51.15 9.28
N THR A 120 -13.02 -52.21 8.98
CA THR A 120 -14.08 -52.72 9.85
C THR A 120 -13.94 -54.22 10.05
N THR A 121 -14.48 -54.75 11.13
CA THR A 121 -14.52 -56.19 11.38
C THR A 121 -15.94 -56.71 11.15
N LYS A 122 -16.06 -57.85 10.48
CA LYS A 122 -17.33 -58.54 10.28
C LYS A 122 -17.32 -59.86 11.04
N LEU A 123 -18.30 -60.03 11.92
CA LEU A 123 -18.52 -61.28 12.64
C LEU A 123 -19.26 -62.27 11.74
N ILE A 124 -18.65 -63.43 11.47
CA ILE A 124 -19.28 -64.51 10.72
C ILE A 124 -19.48 -65.69 11.68
N THR A 125 -20.74 -66.04 11.90
CA THR A 125 -21.11 -67.22 12.69
C THR A 125 -20.86 -68.49 11.88
N LYS A 126 -20.02 -69.38 12.40
CA LYS A 126 -19.84 -70.73 11.87
C LYS A 126 -20.73 -71.69 12.67
N PRO A 127 -21.69 -72.38 12.02
CA PRO A 127 -22.63 -73.24 12.72
C PRO A 127 -21.90 -74.40 13.40
N ALA A 128 -22.47 -74.90 14.49
CA ALA A 128 -21.96 -76.08 15.20
C ALA A 128 -21.95 -77.33 14.32
N GLU A 129 -20.85 -78.09 14.36
CA GLU A 129 -20.72 -79.35 13.64
C GLU A 129 -21.06 -80.52 14.57
N TYR A 130 -21.97 -81.37 14.10
CA TYR A 130 -22.43 -82.55 14.83
C TYR A 130 -22.06 -83.80 14.05
N ARG A 131 -21.59 -84.82 14.77
CA ARG A 131 -21.50 -86.19 14.24
C ARG A 131 -22.49 -87.08 14.94
N THR A 132 -23.05 -88.04 14.22
CA THR A 132 -23.96 -89.00 14.81
C THR A 132 -23.19 -90.22 15.27
N VAL A 133 -23.20 -90.48 16.57
CA VAL A 133 -22.58 -91.67 17.14
C VAL A 133 -23.68 -92.67 17.48
N SER A 134 -23.53 -93.89 16.95
CA SER A 134 -24.40 -95.02 17.24
C SER A 134 -23.84 -95.82 18.41
N GLU A 135 -24.63 -95.97 19.47
CA GLU A 135 -24.29 -96.77 20.64
C GLU A 135 -25.33 -97.89 20.77
N GLN A 136 -24.87 -99.15 20.82
CA GLN A 136 -25.76 -100.28 21.06
C GLN A 136 -26.03 -100.39 22.55
N VAL A 137 -27.24 -99.99 22.94
CA VAL A 137 -27.69 -100.08 24.32
C VAL A 137 -28.38 -101.43 24.50
N LEU A 138 -27.93 -102.19 25.49
CA LEU A 138 -28.57 -103.44 25.89
C LEU A 138 -29.97 -103.13 26.42
N VAL A 139 -31.00 -103.54 25.69
CA VAL A 139 -32.40 -103.34 26.11
C VAL A 139 -32.87 -104.52 26.96
N ARG A 140 -32.43 -105.73 26.59
CA ARG A 140 -32.72 -106.93 27.36
C ARG A 140 -31.53 -107.91 27.30
N PRO A 141 -31.02 -108.38 28.46
CA PRO A 141 -29.95 -109.37 28.50
C PRO A 141 -30.37 -110.70 27.85
N ALA A 142 -29.39 -111.46 27.38
CA ALA A 142 -29.62 -112.82 26.91
C ALA A 142 -30.19 -113.65 28.07
N TYR A 143 -31.15 -114.52 27.75
CA TYR A 143 -31.75 -115.39 28.74
C TYR A 143 -32.11 -116.72 28.12
N THR A 144 -32.09 -117.76 28.93
CA THR A 144 -32.41 -119.11 28.49
C THR A 144 -33.89 -119.40 28.72
N THR A 145 -34.58 -119.94 27.72
CA THR A 145 -35.97 -120.37 27.85
C THR A 145 -36.19 -121.72 27.18
N TRP A 146 -37.11 -122.50 27.73
CA TRP A 146 -37.44 -123.82 27.20
C TRP A 146 -38.38 -123.67 26.00
N LYS A 147 -37.97 -124.17 24.83
CA LYS A 147 -38.81 -124.25 23.63
C LYS A 147 -38.94 -125.72 23.20
N LYS A 148 -40.10 -126.10 22.66
CA LYS A 148 -40.34 -127.46 22.14
C LYS A 148 -39.32 -127.79 21.03
N GLY A 149 -38.62 -128.92 21.13
CA GLY A 149 -37.60 -129.36 20.17
C GLY A 149 -36.50 -130.22 20.81
N ARG A 150 -35.66 -130.86 19.99
CA ARG A 150 -34.48 -131.63 20.43
C ARG A 150 -33.23 -130.74 20.43
N GLY A 151 -32.35 -130.87 21.41
CA GLY A 151 -31.14 -130.07 21.53
C GLY A 151 -30.16 -130.54 22.60
N PRO A 152 -29.10 -129.76 22.90
CA PRO A 152 -27.99 -130.22 23.75
C PRO A 152 -28.38 -130.47 25.22
N ILE A 153 -29.36 -129.72 25.71
CA ILE A 153 -29.93 -129.87 27.06
C ILE A 153 -31.44 -130.06 26.89
N GLU A 154 -31.88 -131.29 27.12
CA GLU A 154 -33.28 -131.69 26.93
C GLU A 154 -33.94 -132.00 28.28
N ARG A 155 -35.22 -131.65 28.37
CA ARG A 155 -36.09 -132.10 29.45
C ARG A 155 -37.44 -132.47 28.87
N ILE A 156 -38.06 -133.52 29.40
CA ILE A 156 -39.41 -133.92 29.02
C ILE A 156 -40.38 -133.11 29.88
N ASP A 157 -41.32 -132.41 29.24
CA ASP A 157 -42.41 -131.78 29.98
C ASP A 157 -43.32 -132.87 30.55
N GLN A 158 -43.44 -132.93 31.88
CA GLN A 158 -44.20 -133.97 32.57
C GLN A 158 -45.70 -133.94 32.25
N ALA A 159 -46.21 -132.80 31.78
CA ALA A 159 -47.63 -132.63 31.46
C ALA A 159 -47.99 -133.07 30.02
N THR A 160 -47.09 -132.89 29.05
CA THR A 160 -47.41 -133.14 27.62
C THR A 160 -46.54 -134.19 26.95
N GLY A 161 -45.49 -134.69 27.61
CA GLY A 161 -44.57 -135.70 27.07
C GLY A 161 -43.69 -135.18 25.92
N GLU A 162 -43.73 -133.87 25.65
CA GLU A 162 -42.95 -133.25 24.58
C GLU A 162 -41.52 -132.96 25.05
N ILE A 163 -40.56 -133.19 24.15
CA ILE A 163 -39.14 -132.90 24.40
C ILE A 163 -38.96 -131.39 24.29
N MET A 164 -38.52 -130.78 25.40
CA MET A 164 -38.20 -129.35 25.50
C MET A 164 -36.69 -129.18 25.45
N CYS A 165 -36.24 -128.24 24.62
CA CYS A 165 -34.86 -127.82 24.49
C CYS A 165 -34.66 -126.47 25.18
N LEU A 166 -33.64 -126.35 26.02
CA LEU A 166 -33.24 -125.06 26.58
C LEU A 166 -32.52 -124.27 25.48
N VAL A 167 -33.19 -123.26 24.93
CA VAL A 167 -32.63 -122.41 23.88
C VAL A 167 -32.24 -121.07 24.49
N GLU A 168 -31.02 -120.65 24.23
CA GLU A 168 -30.53 -119.32 24.59
C GLU A 168 -31.14 -118.28 23.64
N VAL A 169 -31.89 -117.33 24.19
CA VAL A 169 -32.39 -116.18 23.42
C VAL A 169 -31.32 -115.10 23.51
N PRO A 170 -30.75 -114.66 22.38
CA PRO A 170 -29.67 -113.69 22.40
C PRO A 170 -30.16 -112.35 22.96
N ALA A 171 -29.22 -111.62 23.56
CA ALA A 171 -29.46 -110.28 24.07
C ALA A 171 -30.02 -109.36 22.97
N GLU A 172 -31.03 -108.58 23.34
CA GLU A 172 -31.66 -107.63 22.43
C GLU A 172 -31.02 -106.25 22.63
N TYR A 173 -30.24 -105.83 21.64
CA TYR A 173 -29.64 -104.51 21.60
C TYR A 173 -30.49 -103.59 20.73
N LYS A 174 -30.67 -102.33 21.15
CA LYS A 174 -31.15 -101.27 20.27
C LYS A 174 -30.04 -100.28 20.01
N THR A 175 -29.87 -99.95 18.75
CA THR A 175 -28.96 -98.88 18.35
C THR A 175 -29.64 -97.55 18.64
N VAL A 176 -29.11 -96.80 19.61
CA VAL A 176 -29.53 -95.42 19.87
C VAL A 176 -28.54 -94.49 19.17
N GLN A 177 -29.07 -93.49 18.47
CA GLN A 177 -28.25 -92.47 17.82
C GLN A 177 -28.25 -91.21 18.69
N ARG A 178 -27.05 -90.74 19.06
CA ARG A 178 -26.86 -89.46 19.78
C ARG A 178 -26.02 -88.53 18.92
N LYS A 179 -26.46 -87.29 18.75
CA LYS A 179 -25.66 -86.24 18.12
C LYS A 179 -24.62 -85.76 19.12
N GLU A 180 -23.36 -86.04 18.83
CA GLU A 180 -22.24 -85.55 19.60
C GLU A 180 -21.75 -84.25 18.94
N LEU A 181 -21.62 -83.19 19.75
CA LEU A 181 -21.09 -81.91 19.32
C LEU A 181 -19.58 -82.06 19.07
N VAL A 182 -19.16 -81.98 17.82
CA VAL A 182 -17.74 -82.08 17.43
C VAL A 182 -17.07 -80.73 17.59
N GLN A 183 -17.74 -79.68 17.10
CA GLN A 183 -17.23 -78.32 17.15
C GLN A 183 -18.37 -77.37 17.54
N PRO A 184 -18.23 -76.59 18.63
CA PRO A 184 -19.24 -75.62 19.02
C PRO A 184 -19.37 -74.52 17.96
N GLU A 185 -20.56 -73.90 17.94
CA GLU A 185 -20.76 -72.67 17.18
C GLU A 185 -19.72 -71.64 17.63
N ARG A 186 -19.00 -71.09 16.67
CA ARG A 186 -17.99 -70.07 16.95
C ARG A 186 -18.22 -68.88 16.04
N VAL A 187 -17.84 -67.72 16.56
CA VAL A 187 -17.80 -66.48 15.80
C VAL A 187 -16.38 -66.28 15.31
N GLU A 188 -16.22 -66.12 14.01
CA GLU A 188 -14.94 -65.71 13.41
C GLU A 188 -15.00 -64.23 13.04
N GLU A 189 -13.99 -63.47 13.45
CA GLU A 189 -13.83 -62.08 13.03
C GLU A 189 -13.07 -62.02 11.71
N VAL A 190 -13.70 -61.46 10.68
CA VAL A 190 -13.05 -61.21 9.39
C VAL A 190 -12.77 -59.72 9.25
N ALA A 191 -11.50 -59.36 9.10
CA ALA A 191 -11.07 -57.98 8.88
C ALA A 191 -11.34 -57.54 7.44
N ILE A 192 -12.12 -56.47 7.28
CA ILE A 192 -12.34 -55.78 6.01
C ILE A 192 -11.36 -54.59 5.98
N PRO A 193 -10.40 -54.56 5.03
CA PRO A 193 -9.37 -53.52 5.00
C PRO A 193 -9.96 -52.15 4.65
N ALA A 194 -9.28 -51.09 5.09
CA ALA A 194 -9.62 -49.72 4.74
C ALA A 194 -9.49 -49.47 3.23
N GLU A 195 -10.45 -48.75 2.65
CA GLU A 195 -10.42 -48.36 1.25
C GLU A 195 -9.84 -46.95 1.11
N TYR A 196 -8.80 -46.80 0.29
CA TYR A 196 -8.16 -45.53 -0.01
C TYR A 196 -8.40 -45.15 -1.47
N LYS A 197 -8.61 -43.86 -1.73
CA LYS A 197 -8.64 -43.30 -3.08
C LYS A 197 -7.54 -42.27 -3.22
N THR A 198 -6.80 -42.35 -4.32
CA THR A 198 -5.83 -41.32 -4.69
C THR A 198 -6.58 -40.19 -5.39
N ILE A 199 -6.48 -38.98 -4.84
CA ILE A 199 -7.01 -37.77 -5.46
C ILE A 199 -5.86 -36.84 -5.83
N GLU A 200 -6.04 -36.06 -6.88
CA GLU A 200 -5.12 -35.01 -7.28
C GLU A 200 -5.53 -33.70 -6.59
N VAL A 201 -4.67 -33.21 -5.71
CA VAL A 201 -4.91 -31.97 -4.96
C VAL A 201 -3.92 -30.92 -5.42
N VAL A 202 -4.42 -29.72 -5.74
CA VAL A 202 -3.57 -28.57 -6.04
C VAL A 202 -3.06 -28.00 -4.72
N LYS A 203 -1.77 -28.19 -4.43
CA LYS A 203 -1.11 -27.65 -3.24
C LYS A 203 -0.29 -26.43 -3.60
N GLN A 204 -0.39 -25.38 -2.78
CA GLN A 204 0.49 -24.22 -2.87
C GLN A 204 1.88 -24.62 -2.37
N VAL A 205 2.86 -24.61 -3.26
CA VAL A 205 4.24 -24.98 -2.94
C VAL A 205 5.13 -23.76 -2.69
N ALA A 206 4.72 -22.58 -3.17
CA ALA A 206 5.35 -21.32 -2.81
C ALA A 206 4.30 -20.21 -2.64
N PRO A 207 4.31 -19.47 -1.52
CA PRO A 207 3.46 -18.30 -1.34
C PRO A 207 3.88 -17.16 -2.28
N PRO A 208 2.99 -16.18 -2.56
CA PRO A 208 3.39 -15.01 -3.31
C PRO A 208 4.44 -14.23 -2.50
N GLN A 209 5.45 -13.69 -3.18
CA GLN A 209 6.52 -12.93 -2.55
C GLN A 209 6.54 -11.51 -3.10
N THR A 210 6.75 -10.55 -2.22
CA THR A 210 6.95 -9.14 -2.60
C THR A 210 8.41 -8.77 -2.41
N HIS A 211 9.06 -8.38 -3.50
CA HIS A 211 10.41 -7.83 -3.47
C HIS A 211 10.34 -6.31 -3.51
N LYS A 212 10.88 -5.66 -2.47
CA LYS A 212 10.96 -4.19 -2.36
C LYS A 212 12.37 -3.73 -2.76
N GLN A 213 12.46 -3.02 -3.87
CA GLN A 213 13.69 -2.37 -4.31
C GLN A 213 13.61 -0.87 -4.00
N VAL A 214 14.54 -0.37 -3.18
CA VAL A 214 14.65 1.06 -2.86
C VAL A 214 15.40 1.76 -3.98
N ILE A 215 14.82 2.82 -4.52
CA ILE A 215 15.43 3.72 -5.50
C ILE A 215 15.88 4.97 -4.72
N PRO A 216 17.20 5.23 -4.62
CA PRO A 216 17.69 6.31 -3.80
C PRO A 216 17.32 7.68 -4.39
N ALA A 217 17.16 8.68 -3.51
CA ALA A 217 16.98 10.05 -3.92
C ALA A 217 18.17 10.55 -4.77
N GLN A 218 17.88 11.29 -5.83
CA GLN A 218 18.90 11.86 -6.71
C GLN A 218 19.02 13.35 -6.48
N TYR A 219 20.26 13.85 -6.47
CA TYR A 219 20.58 15.25 -6.25
C TYR A 219 21.37 15.80 -7.44
N ARG A 220 21.19 17.10 -7.70
CA ARG A 220 21.99 17.84 -8.67
C ARG A 220 22.37 19.19 -8.09
N ASP A 221 23.61 19.60 -8.32
CA ASP A 221 24.08 20.93 -7.94
C ASP A 221 23.74 21.89 -9.08
N VAL A 222 22.95 22.92 -8.79
CA VAL A 222 22.51 23.95 -9.77
C VAL A 222 23.09 25.31 -9.37
N PRO A 223 23.53 26.14 -10.34
CA PRO A 223 24.02 27.47 -10.04
C PRO A 223 22.86 28.38 -9.61
N LYS A 224 22.98 29.01 -8.44
CA LYS A 224 22.04 29.99 -7.89
C LYS A 224 22.75 31.34 -7.75
N GLN A 225 22.17 32.39 -8.33
CA GLN A 225 22.60 33.76 -8.06
C GLN A 225 22.09 34.16 -6.68
N VAL A 226 23.01 34.41 -5.74
CA VAL A 226 22.70 34.87 -4.39
C VAL A 226 23.15 36.32 -4.28
N LYS A 227 22.21 37.21 -3.93
CA LYS A 227 22.51 38.62 -3.68
C LYS A 227 23.39 38.73 -2.44
N VAL A 228 24.53 39.41 -2.57
CA VAL A 228 25.53 39.59 -1.52
C VAL A 228 25.31 40.92 -0.79
N THR A 229 25.13 41.99 -1.55
CA THR A 229 24.93 43.34 -1.01
C THR A 229 23.71 43.97 -1.66
N ASN A 230 22.95 44.74 -0.89
CA ASN A 230 21.88 45.57 -1.45
C ASN A 230 22.48 46.80 -2.15
N ALA A 231 21.71 47.39 -3.07
CA ALA A 231 22.05 48.68 -3.62
C ALA A 231 22.03 49.74 -2.50
N ASP A 232 23.05 50.58 -2.46
CA ASP A 232 23.19 51.64 -1.45
C ASP A 232 23.59 52.96 -2.10
N MET A 233 23.37 54.08 -1.40
CA MET A 233 23.70 55.42 -1.85
C MET A 233 24.88 55.97 -1.06
N GLU A 234 26.05 55.97 -1.68
CA GLU A 234 27.29 56.48 -1.09
C GLU A 234 27.68 57.84 -1.69
N TRP A 235 28.30 58.69 -0.89
CA TRP A 235 28.95 59.91 -1.36
C TRP A 235 30.17 59.57 -2.22
N ARG A 236 30.15 59.99 -3.48
CA ARG A 236 31.32 59.90 -4.39
C ARG A 236 31.65 61.26 -4.95
N GLU A 237 32.94 61.43 -5.28
CA GLU A 237 33.42 62.61 -5.97
C GLU A 237 32.88 62.65 -7.40
N ILE A 238 32.33 63.79 -7.77
CA ILE A 238 31.75 64.07 -9.09
C ILE A 238 32.46 65.23 -9.76
N LEU A 239 32.27 65.35 -11.07
CA LEU A 239 32.71 66.52 -11.79
C LEU A 239 32.02 67.77 -11.23
N CYS A 240 32.81 68.74 -10.77
CA CYS A 240 32.28 70.04 -10.37
C CYS A 240 31.66 70.78 -11.55
N GLU A 241 30.63 71.58 -11.28
CA GLU A 241 29.99 72.44 -12.29
C GLU A 241 31.01 73.38 -12.96
N THR A 242 31.95 73.91 -12.19
CA THR A 242 33.05 74.77 -12.68
C THR A 242 33.96 74.08 -13.69
N ASN A 243 34.07 72.75 -13.63
CA ASN A 243 34.90 71.94 -14.54
C ASN A 243 34.06 71.33 -15.68
N THR A 244 32.75 71.54 -15.70
CA THR A 244 31.83 71.04 -16.74
C THR A 244 31.84 71.99 -17.93
N THR A 245 33.01 72.12 -18.57
CA THR A 245 33.19 72.98 -19.76
C THR A 245 32.72 72.26 -21.03
N PRO A 246 32.30 72.99 -22.08
CA PRO A 246 31.88 72.37 -23.34
C PRO A 246 32.92 71.43 -23.95
N ASP A 247 34.21 71.73 -23.79
CA ASP A 247 35.29 70.88 -24.30
C ASP A 247 35.43 69.57 -23.53
N VAL A 248 35.31 69.60 -22.20
CA VAL A 248 35.28 68.39 -21.36
C VAL A 248 34.07 67.54 -21.73
N VAL A 249 32.90 68.15 -21.90
CA VAL A 249 31.66 67.44 -22.24
C VAL A 249 31.73 66.82 -23.64
N ARG A 250 32.33 67.48 -24.64
CA ARG A 250 32.55 66.87 -25.97
C ARG A 250 33.45 65.65 -25.90
N ARG A 251 34.53 65.72 -25.11
CA ARG A 251 35.41 64.57 -24.88
C ARG A 251 34.65 63.42 -24.21
N LEU A 252 33.82 63.72 -23.22
CA LEU A 252 32.94 62.74 -22.57
C LEU A 252 31.95 62.11 -23.54
N GLN A 253 31.21 62.92 -24.30
CA GLN A 253 30.24 62.46 -25.30
C GLN A 253 30.91 61.58 -26.36
N GLN A 254 32.11 61.96 -26.82
CA GLN A 254 32.87 61.16 -27.78
C GLN A 254 33.33 59.85 -27.16
N ALA A 255 33.82 59.85 -25.91
CA ALA A 255 34.23 58.63 -25.22
C ALA A 255 33.06 57.67 -25.03
N LEU A 256 31.90 58.17 -24.56
CA LEU A 256 30.68 57.37 -24.43
C LEU A 256 30.28 56.75 -25.78
N LYS A 257 30.29 57.56 -26.85
CA LYS A 257 29.96 57.08 -28.20
C LYS A 257 30.93 56.00 -28.68
N ASN A 258 32.22 56.12 -28.39
CA ASN A 258 33.24 55.13 -28.73
C ASN A 258 33.02 53.80 -27.98
N GLU A 259 32.55 53.87 -26.74
CA GLU A 259 32.15 52.71 -25.91
C GLU A 259 30.78 52.14 -26.30
N GLY A 260 30.11 52.70 -27.31
CA GLY A 260 28.81 52.24 -27.81
C GLY A 260 27.58 52.86 -27.11
N TYR A 261 27.78 53.81 -26.19
CA TYR A 261 26.72 54.54 -25.51
C TYR A 261 26.45 55.87 -26.22
N ASP A 262 25.40 55.94 -27.02
CA ASP A 262 25.15 57.11 -27.87
C ASP A 262 24.52 58.30 -27.10
N PRO A 263 25.21 59.45 -26.95
CA PRO A 263 24.62 60.68 -26.41
C PRO A 263 23.75 61.42 -27.45
N THR A 264 23.60 60.89 -28.67
CA THR A 264 22.93 61.46 -29.84
C THR A 264 23.69 62.62 -30.49
N TRP A 265 24.25 63.54 -29.70
CA TRP A 265 24.99 64.72 -30.18
C TRP A 265 26.31 64.87 -29.42
N VAL A 266 27.35 65.33 -30.09
CA VAL A 266 28.65 65.71 -29.49
C VAL A 266 28.77 67.24 -29.54
N ASP A 267 27.89 67.91 -28.79
CA ASP A 267 27.71 69.36 -28.81
C ASP A 267 28.44 70.08 -27.65
N GLY A 268 28.88 69.33 -26.64
CA GLY A 268 29.45 69.87 -25.40
C GLY A 268 28.41 70.23 -24.35
N VAL A 269 27.16 69.79 -24.51
CA VAL A 269 26.09 70.05 -23.56
C VAL A 269 25.77 68.79 -22.75
N TYR A 270 25.89 68.87 -21.42
CA TYR A 270 25.58 67.75 -20.52
C TYR A 270 24.06 67.67 -20.27
N GLY A 271 23.31 67.36 -21.33
CA GLY A 271 21.86 67.23 -21.31
C GLY A 271 21.36 65.87 -20.82
N SER A 272 20.04 65.66 -20.91
CA SER A 272 19.38 64.42 -20.50
C SER A 272 19.87 63.18 -21.28
N ARG A 273 20.18 63.33 -22.57
CA ARG A 273 20.71 62.26 -23.43
C ARG A 273 22.12 61.84 -23.01
N THR A 274 23.03 62.80 -22.85
CA THR A 274 24.38 62.57 -22.34
C THR A 274 24.34 61.91 -20.95
N ARG A 275 23.47 62.40 -20.06
CA ARG A 275 23.28 61.80 -18.73
C ARG A 275 22.77 60.35 -18.80
N ALA A 276 21.81 60.07 -19.68
CA ALA A 276 21.30 58.71 -19.86
C ALA A 276 22.41 57.76 -20.37
N ALA A 277 23.23 58.21 -21.32
CA ALA A 277 24.39 57.46 -21.81
C ALA A 277 25.42 57.19 -20.69
N VAL A 278 25.71 58.19 -19.85
CA VAL A 278 26.58 58.01 -18.67
C VAL A 278 26.01 56.97 -17.70
N ILE A 279 24.72 57.04 -17.38
CA ILE A 279 24.09 56.08 -16.46
C ILE A 279 24.11 54.66 -17.01
N ALA A 280 23.88 54.50 -18.32
CA ALA A 280 23.96 53.21 -19.00
C ALA A 280 25.40 52.65 -18.93
N TYR A 281 26.39 53.46 -19.28
CA TYR A 281 27.81 53.09 -19.16
C TYR A 281 28.16 52.68 -17.73
N GLN A 282 27.71 53.46 -16.74
CA GLN A 282 27.98 53.17 -15.33
C GLN A 282 27.38 51.83 -14.88
N LYS A 283 26.14 51.53 -15.28
CA LYS A 283 25.47 50.27 -14.89
C LYS A 283 26.16 49.06 -15.49
N ASP A 284 26.49 49.12 -16.77
CA ASP A 284 27.07 47.99 -17.49
C ASP A 284 28.52 47.69 -17.04
N ASN A 285 29.23 48.70 -16.55
CA ASN A 285 30.60 48.59 -16.05
C ASN A 285 30.69 48.46 -14.52
N ASN A 286 29.58 48.18 -13.82
CA ASN A 286 29.53 48.07 -12.36
C ASN A 286 30.09 49.30 -11.61
N LEU A 287 29.86 50.50 -12.15
CA LEU A 287 30.26 51.76 -11.55
C LEU A 287 29.11 52.38 -10.74
N PRO A 288 29.42 53.24 -9.75
CA PRO A 288 28.40 54.02 -9.08
C PRO A 288 27.63 54.87 -10.10
N SER A 289 26.32 54.72 -10.12
CA SER A 289 25.44 55.26 -11.16
C SER A 289 24.62 56.47 -10.68
N GLY A 290 24.27 57.34 -11.63
CA GLY A 290 23.31 58.44 -11.43
C GLY A 290 23.89 59.83 -11.67
N GLN A 291 25.12 60.09 -11.25
CA GLN A 291 25.85 61.34 -11.48
C GLN A 291 27.18 61.08 -12.17
N LEU A 292 27.75 62.08 -12.84
CA LEU A 292 29.06 61.97 -13.49
C LEU A 292 30.18 61.95 -12.43
N THR A 293 30.53 60.75 -11.96
CA THR A 293 31.61 60.59 -10.98
C THR A 293 32.98 60.81 -11.62
N MET A 294 33.95 61.26 -10.82
CA MET A 294 35.34 61.37 -11.26
C MET A 294 35.91 60.00 -11.67
N ARG A 295 35.45 58.92 -11.03
CA ARG A 295 35.80 57.54 -11.44
C ARG A 295 35.32 57.25 -12.86
N THR A 296 34.08 57.60 -13.20
CA THR A 296 33.53 57.39 -14.54
C THR A 296 34.31 58.18 -15.60
N LEU A 297 34.71 59.43 -15.32
CA LEU A 297 35.54 60.20 -16.24
C LEU A 297 36.92 59.57 -16.46
N ASN A 298 37.55 59.08 -15.38
CA ASN A 298 38.84 58.42 -15.45
C ASN A 298 38.77 57.11 -16.25
N GLU A 299 37.73 56.30 -16.06
CA GLU A 299 37.54 55.05 -16.83
C GLU A 299 37.27 55.33 -18.31
N LEU A 300 36.53 56.40 -18.63
CA LEU A 300 36.33 56.87 -20.01
C LEU A 300 37.55 57.60 -20.61
N GLY A 301 38.65 57.75 -19.85
CA GLY A 301 39.87 58.42 -20.30
C GLY A 301 39.74 59.93 -20.51
N VAL A 302 38.70 60.56 -19.95
CA VAL A 302 38.42 61.99 -20.12
C VAL A 302 39.19 62.79 -19.08
N LYS A 303 40.24 63.49 -19.53
CA LYS A 303 41.05 64.38 -18.68
C LYS A 303 40.42 65.76 -18.53
N LEU A 304 40.54 66.35 -17.33
CA LEU A 304 40.14 67.73 -17.02
C LEU A 304 41.21 68.73 -17.46
#